data_AF-A0A218QKP6-F1
#
_entry.id   AF-A0A218QKP6-F1
#
_cell.length_a   1.000
_cell.length_b   1.000
_cell.length_c   1.000
_cell.angle_alpha   90.00
_cell.angle_beta   90.00
_cell.angle_gamma   90.00
#
_symmetry.space_group_name_H-M   'P 1'
#
loop_
_entity.id
_entity.type
_entity.pdbx_description
1 polymer ?
#
loop_
_entity_poly.entity_id
_entity_poly.type
_entity_poly.pdbx_seq_one_letter_code
_entity_poly.pdbx_strand_id
1 'polypeptide(L)'
;MDCDRSILDTTNSFLLQEVAPKANEIDSDPQALFEALQGLGKLGLLALRSDKQVSEATFGDFQELIARYSGALAFVQTQHQSAAAMLSTSNNSTLKQAYLPQMSNGEVLIGVGFSHLRRQGEPLTLAVPVAGGYQLDGIVPWVTGWNLFQHFIVAATLPDGSAVFGIVPFVQTSQKSRGEITFTAPAQLAAMISSNTVSATLTRWFLPQERVVFIKPPGWIHENSKNNILRPTFLATGCAFAGLDIIEAAKESKSLPFINDAFDSLLQELTQCRTLIREAQQKSIGTAERLQMRAWAIDLATRIAHAAVTVSSGSANYMHHPAQRIYREALVFTVTGQTTAVMEATLQRLTGGDEKTRGQAEDTSVRGWRSEEYVRGQGDTGTWETLSPPLPIPPSPHLPLSSPYSRIIHLSHTIDTDIPQWQGDPPVEFDTVAKLEKDGYYLRRFSLGEHSATHINAPKSFHSFGVGIDKYPAESLVVSAVVIDIRAKTAVNSDYVLTVADILAWEEEYGEITAESVVILYTGWQEKWCDKDAFFNQDAEGSLHFPGFGSDATQFLLNERQIAGVGIDTHGVDSGQDTTFTINRLVLEKPRLVLENLTNLDQLPPRGAMLAIAPLLLQNGSGSPVGVLALVP
;
A
#
# COMPACT_ATOMS: atom_id res chain seq x y z
N MET A 1 42.13 -3.12 11.67
CA MET A 1 42.12 -2.23 10.49
C MET A 1 42.08 -3.03 9.19
N ASP A 2 42.95 -4.03 8.98
CA ASP A 2 42.92 -4.85 7.75
C ASP A 2 41.66 -5.74 7.59
N CYS A 3 41.17 -6.36 8.68
CA CYS A 3 39.96 -7.20 8.62
C CYS A 3 38.69 -6.38 8.31
N ASP A 4 38.51 -5.23 8.97
CA ASP A 4 37.39 -4.31 8.74
C ASP A 4 37.36 -3.78 7.31
N ARG A 5 38.51 -3.38 6.76
CA ARG A 5 38.62 -2.90 5.38
C ARG A 5 38.28 -4.02 4.38
N SER A 6 38.80 -5.22 4.63
CA SER A 6 38.46 -6.40 3.83
C SER A 6 36.96 -6.72 3.82
N ILE A 7 36.22 -6.50 4.92
CA ILE A 7 34.77 -6.71 4.97
C ILE A 7 34.04 -5.72 4.06
N LEU A 8 34.38 -4.44 4.12
CA LEU A 8 33.75 -3.41 3.31
C LEU A 8 34.07 -3.58 1.82
N ASP A 9 35.31 -3.91 1.48
CA ASP A 9 35.73 -4.17 0.09
C ASP A 9 35.01 -5.39 -0.49
N THR A 10 34.90 -6.47 0.29
CA THR A 10 34.15 -7.68 -0.08
C THR A 10 32.67 -7.37 -0.27
N THR A 11 32.08 -6.60 0.65
CA THR A 11 30.68 -6.19 0.57
C THR A 11 30.43 -5.33 -0.67
N ASN A 12 31.28 -4.33 -0.93
CA ASN A 12 31.14 -3.45 -2.08
C ASN A 12 31.24 -4.22 -3.40
N SER A 13 32.22 -5.13 -3.50
CA SER A 13 32.41 -5.97 -4.69
C SER A 13 31.17 -6.81 -4.97
N PHE A 14 30.62 -7.47 -3.95
CA PHE A 14 29.39 -8.26 -4.08
C PHE A 14 28.20 -7.38 -4.48
N LEU A 15 28.02 -6.23 -3.83
CA LEU A 15 26.88 -5.36 -4.12
C LEU A 15 26.93 -4.81 -5.55
N LEU A 16 28.10 -4.41 -6.04
CA LEU A 16 28.28 -3.93 -7.42
C LEU A 16 28.02 -5.02 -8.46
N GLN A 17 28.47 -6.24 -8.21
CA GLN A 17 28.39 -7.34 -9.19
C GLN A 17 27.04 -8.03 -9.18
N GLU A 18 26.45 -8.24 -8.00
CA GLU A 18 25.31 -9.13 -7.81
C GLU A 18 24.02 -8.42 -7.41
N VAL A 19 24.10 -7.23 -6.80
CA VAL A 19 22.90 -6.53 -6.26
C VAL A 19 22.51 -5.34 -7.13
N ALA A 20 23.45 -4.45 -7.44
CA ALA A 20 23.21 -3.25 -8.22
C ALA A 20 22.52 -3.52 -9.58
N PRO A 21 22.92 -4.54 -10.37
CA PRO A 21 22.29 -4.81 -11.66
C PRO A 21 20.81 -5.21 -11.57
N LYS A 22 20.37 -5.76 -10.42
CA LYS A 22 19.01 -6.24 -10.18
C LYS A 22 18.32 -5.52 -9.02
N ALA A 23 18.78 -4.33 -8.63
CA ALA A 23 18.30 -3.63 -7.45
C ALA A 23 16.78 -3.28 -7.50
N ASN A 24 16.24 -3.01 -8.69
CA ASN A 24 14.79 -2.79 -8.85
C ASN A 24 13.99 -4.09 -8.70
N GLU A 25 14.49 -5.19 -9.25
CA GLU A 25 13.88 -6.52 -9.09
C GLU A 25 13.89 -6.94 -7.61
N ILE A 26 15.01 -6.73 -6.92
CA ILE A 26 15.14 -7.00 -5.47
C ILE A 26 14.13 -6.20 -4.64
N ASP A 27 13.70 -5.00 -5.05
CA ASP A 27 12.68 -4.21 -4.33
C ASP A 27 11.26 -4.80 -4.47
N SER A 28 10.98 -5.47 -5.59
CA SER A 28 9.63 -5.97 -5.92
C SER A 28 9.45 -7.49 -5.80
N ASP A 29 10.50 -8.29 -5.99
CA ASP A 29 10.44 -9.75 -5.99
C ASP A 29 11.09 -10.33 -4.72
N PRO A 30 10.31 -11.00 -3.83
CA PRO A 30 10.84 -11.68 -2.66
C PRO A 30 11.91 -12.74 -2.97
N GLN A 31 11.84 -13.43 -4.10
CA GLN A 31 12.81 -14.46 -4.47
C GLN A 31 14.17 -13.84 -4.81
N ALA A 32 14.18 -12.78 -5.63
CA ALA A 32 15.39 -12.02 -5.93
C ALA A 32 16.03 -11.42 -4.67
N LEU A 33 15.20 -10.91 -3.74
CA LEU A 33 15.66 -10.45 -2.43
C LEU A 33 16.28 -11.58 -1.60
N PHE A 34 15.64 -12.75 -1.58
CA PHE A 34 16.15 -13.90 -0.83
C PHE A 34 17.50 -14.36 -1.36
N GLU A 35 17.70 -14.41 -2.69
CA GLU A 35 18.97 -14.77 -3.31
C GLU A 35 20.08 -13.77 -2.96
N ALA A 36 19.77 -12.47 -2.98
CA ALA A 36 20.71 -11.43 -2.56
C ALA A 36 21.09 -11.57 -1.07
N LEU A 37 20.11 -11.90 -0.21
CA LEU A 37 20.33 -12.18 1.21
C LEU A 37 21.22 -13.42 1.40
N GLN A 38 20.98 -14.50 0.66
CA GLN A 38 21.83 -15.69 0.66
C GLN A 38 23.25 -15.39 0.18
N GLY A 39 23.42 -14.49 -0.79
CA GLY A 39 24.72 -14.00 -1.23
C GLY A 39 25.52 -13.36 -0.09
N LEU A 40 24.89 -12.47 0.70
CA LEU A 40 25.50 -11.94 1.93
C LEU A 40 25.83 -13.06 2.93
N GLY A 41 24.97 -14.07 3.05
CA GLY A 41 25.20 -15.26 3.88
C GLY A 41 26.45 -16.04 3.48
N LYS A 42 26.63 -16.33 2.19
CA LYS A 42 27.83 -17.02 1.67
C LYS A 42 29.14 -16.31 2.00
N LEU A 43 29.09 -14.99 2.20
CA LEU A 43 30.23 -14.14 2.60
C LEU A 43 30.35 -13.96 4.13
N GLY A 44 29.44 -14.55 4.91
CA GLY A 44 29.38 -14.41 6.36
C GLY A 44 29.06 -12.98 6.80
N LEU A 45 28.19 -12.28 6.07
CA LEU A 45 27.90 -10.85 6.27
C LEU A 45 26.54 -10.59 6.93
N LEU A 46 25.78 -11.63 7.28
CA LEU A 46 24.43 -11.46 7.81
C LEU A 46 24.39 -11.09 9.30
N ALA A 47 25.38 -11.52 10.09
CA ALA A 47 25.38 -11.38 11.56
C ALA A 47 26.66 -10.69 12.12
N LEU A 48 27.11 -9.59 11.51
CA LEU A 48 28.41 -8.96 11.84
C LEU A 48 28.60 -8.54 13.30
N ARG A 49 27.50 -8.25 14.03
CA ARG A 49 27.54 -7.75 15.42
C ARG A 49 27.41 -8.86 16.46
N SER A 50 27.21 -10.11 16.05
CA SER A 50 27.34 -11.27 16.94
C SER A 50 28.73 -11.90 16.83
N ASP A 51 29.15 -12.23 15.61
CA ASP A 51 30.23 -13.20 15.38
C ASP A 51 31.59 -12.55 15.09
N LYS A 52 31.60 -11.50 14.26
CA LYS A 52 32.84 -10.89 13.75
C LYS A 52 33.33 -9.70 14.59
N GLN A 53 32.55 -9.25 15.57
CA GLN A 53 32.85 -8.10 16.44
C GLN A 53 33.40 -6.88 15.70
N VAL A 54 32.82 -6.57 14.53
CA VAL A 54 33.20 -5.39 13.76
C VAL A 54 32.95 -4.11 14.59
N SER A 55 33.79 -3.09 14.38
CA SER A 55 33.58 -1.81 15.06
C SER A 55 32.22 -1.20 14.69
N GLU A 56 31.62 -0.39 15.56
CA GLU A 56 30.34 0.29 15.25
C GLU A 56 30.49 1.25 14.05
N ALA A 57 31.69 1.79 13.81
CA ALA A 57 31.98 2.60 12.63
C ALA A 57 31.92 1.74 11.36
N THR A 58 32.65 0.63 11.33
CA THR A 58 32.66 -0.34 10.21
C THR A 58 31.26 -0.88 9.95
N PHE A 59 30.50 -1.21 11.00
CA PHE A 59 29.12 -1.68 10.84
C PHE A 59 28.21 -0.61 10.24
N GLY A 60 28.36 0.64 10.67
CA GLY A 60 27.58 1.73 10.08
C GLY A 60 27.97 2.01 8.63
N ASP A 61 29.24 1.84 8.24
CA ASP A 61 29.66 1.93 6.83
C ASP A 61 29.09 0.78 6.01
N PHE A 62 29.06 -0.43 6.57
CA PHE A 62 28.41 -1.59 5.96
C PHE A 62 26.90 -1.36 5.73
N GLN A 63 26.18 -0.83 6.72
CA GLN A 63 24.74 -0.52 6.57
C GLN A 63 24.47 0.53 5.50
N GLU A 64 25.29 1.59 5.47
CA GLU A 64 25.21 2.63 4.46
C GLU A 64 25.47 2.07 3.06
N LEU A 65 26.48 1.21 2.93
CA LEU A 65 26.86 0.59 1.67
C LEU A 65 25.75 -0.32 1.12
N ILE A 66 25.15 -1.20 1.93
CA ILE A 66 24.03 -2.03 1.45
C ILE A 66 22.84 -1.14 1.06
N ALA A 67 22.49 -0.15 1.88
CA ALA A 67 21.35 0.73 1.60
C ALA A 67 21.54 1.59 0.34
N ARG A 68 22.79 1.88 -0.07
CA ARG A 68 23.09 2.54 -1.34
C ARG A 68 22.68 1.72 -2.55
N TYR A 69 22.87 0.40 -2.50
CA TYR A 69 22.59 -0.47 -3.65
C TYR A 69 21.22 -1.15 -3.58
N SER A 70 20.68 -1.44 -2.40
CA SER A 70 19.32 -1.95 -2.22
C SER A 70 18.81 -1.69 -0.80
N GLY A 71 17.76 -0.87 -0.71
CA GLY A 71 17.11 -0.58 0.57
C GLY A 71 16.37 -1.80 1.13
N ALA A 72 15.72 -2.59 0.28
CA ALA A 72 15.06 -3.84 0.69
C ALA A 72 16.04 -4.85 1.31
N LEU A 73 17.20 -5.06 0.68
CA LEU A 73 18.26 -5.93 1.22
C LEU A 73 18.80 -5.39 2.55
N ALA A 74 19.09 -4.09 2.63
CA ALA A 74 19.56 -3.47 3.86
C ALA A 74 18.55 -3.62 5.01
N PHE A 75 17.25 -3.48 4.70
CA PHE A 75 16.18 -3.55 5.68
C PHE A 75 16.02 -4.96 6.24
N VAL A 76 15.96 -5.99 5.39
CA VAL A 76 15.84 -7.39 5.80
C VAL A 76 17.10 -7.87 6.52
N GLN A 77 18.30 -7.52 6.03
CA GLN A 77 19.56 -7.82 6.71
C GLN A 77 19.59 -7.19 8.11
N THR A 78 19.08 -5.96 8.27
CA THR A 78 19.01 -5.28 9.57
C THR A 78 18.09 -6.00 10.56
N GLN A 79 16.97 -6.58 10.11
CA GLN A 79 16.11 -7.40 10.97
C GLN A 79 16.87 -8.60 11.50
N HIS A 80 17.58 -9.29 10.60
CA HIS A 80 18.33 -10.49 10.93
C HIS A 80 19.50 -10.23 11.89
N GLN A 81 20.30 -9.21 11.58
CA GLN A 81 21.37 -8.73 12.43
C GLN A 81 20.87 -8.32 13.82
N SER A 82 19.69 -7.70 13.91
CA SER A 82 19.10 -7.32 15.19
C SER A 82 18.78 -8.55 16.05
N ALA A 83 18.24 -9.61 15.43
CA ALA A 83 18.01 -10.88 16.13
C ALA A 83 19.33 -11.51 16.61
N ALA A 84 20.36 -11.52 15.76
CA ALA A 84 21.69 -12.03 16.12
C ALA A 84 22.31 -11.26 17.30
N ALA A 85 22.21 -9.93 17.30
CA ALA A 85 22.71 -9.09 18.39
C ALA A 85 21.92 -9.27 19.70
N MET A 86 20.60 -9.50 19.62
CA MET A 86 19.79 -9.83 20.79
C MET A 86 20.18 -11.19 21.38
N LEU A 87 20.45 -12.17 20.54
CA LEU A 87 20.92 -13.49 20.97
C LEU A 87 22.33 -13.44 21.55
N SER A 88 23.26 -12.69 20.94
CA SER A 88 24.63 -12.56 21.45
C SER A 88 24.68 -11.92 22.84
N THR A 89 23.73 -11.05 23.16
CA THR A 89 23.61 -10.39 24.48
C THR A 89 22.69 -11.13 25.47
N SER A 90 22.05 -12.22 25.06
CA SER A 90 21.18 -13.04 25.92
C SER A 90 21.99 -13.84 26.96
N ASN A 91 21.39 -14.11 28.12
CA ASN A 91 21.95 -15.06 29.10
C ASN A 91 21.57 -16.52 28.79
N ASN A 92 20.74 -16.77 27.78
CA ASN A 92 20.31 -18.12 27.39
C ASN A 92 21.38 -18.78 26.51
N SER A 93 22.26 -19.56 27.15
CA SER A 93 23.36 -20.27 26.47
C SER A 93 22.87 -21.31 25.47
N THR A 94 21.73 -21.96 25.73
CA THR A 94 21.13 -22.95 24.82
C THR A 94 20.73 -22.30 23.50
N LEU A 95 20.04 -21.16 23.53
CA LEU A 95 19.68 -20.44 22.30
C LEU A 95 20.91 -19.93 21.54
N LYS A 96 21.92 -19.42 22.26
CA LYS A 96 23.18 -19.00 21.65
C LYS A 96 23.85 -20.13 20.88
N GLN A 97 24.00 -21.30 21.51
CA GLN A 97 24.62 -22.46 20.90
C GLN A 97 23.81 -23.03 19.73
N ALA A 98 22.47 -22.98 19.83
CA ALA A 98 21.58 -23.49 18.80
C ALA A 98 21.56 -22.61 17.53
N TYR A 99 21.63 -21.29 17.67
CA TYR A 99 21.34 -20.37 16.57
C TYR A 99 22.55 -19.59 16.05
N LEU A 100 23.34 -18.95 16.92
CA LEU A 100 24.37 -18.00 16.49
C LEU A 100 25.35 -18.57 15.44
N PRO A 101 25.88 -19.80 15.58
CA PRO A 101 26.83 -20.35 14.60
C PRO A 101 26.29 -20.44 13.17
N GLN A 102 24.96 -20.47 13.00
CA GLN A 102 24.26 -20.66 11.72
C GLN A 102 23.63 -19.37 11.20
N MET A 103 23.68 -18.26 11.96
CA MET A 103 23.07 -16.99 11.55
C MET A 103 23.96 -16.22 10.58
N SER A 104 25.28 -16.20 10.82
CA SER A 104 26.21 -15.41 9.99
C SER A 104 26.24 -15.87 8.52
N ASN A 105 26.12 -17.18 8.28
CA ASN A 105 26.11 -17.76 6.94
C ASN A 105 24.71 -17.89 6.32
N GLY A 106 23.65 -17.58 7.07
CA GLY A 106 22.27 -17.65 6.61
C GLY A 106 21.67 -19.06 6.57
N GLU A 107 22.30 -20.06 7.20
CA GLU A 107 21.69 -21.38 7.41
C GLU A 107 20.45 -21.29 8.29
N VAL A 108 20.46 -20.38 9.26
CA VAL A 108 19.28 -20.00 10.04
C VAL A 108 19.06 -18.50 9.97
N LEU A 109 17.88 -18.12 9.51
CA LEU A 109 17.42 -16.74 9.41
C LEU A 109 16.30 -16.46 10.42
N ILE A 110 16.56 -15.50 11.30
CA ILE A 110 15.63 -15.05 12.34
C ILE A 110 15.35 -13.56 12.16
N GLY A 111 14.08 -13.15 12.16
CA GLY A 111 13.66 -11.74 12.17
C GLY A 111 13.34 -11.20 13.57
N VAL A 112 12.74 -10.02 13.64
CA VAL A 112 12.29 -9.41 14.89
C VAL A 112 10.88 -8.81 14.76
N GLY A 113 10.12 -8.84 15.84
CA GLY A 113 8.74 -8.36 15.90
C GLY A 113 8.40 -7.78 17.28
N PHE A 114 8.98 -6.62 17.61
CA PHE A 114 8.80 -5.97 18.93
C PHE A 114 8.50 -4.47 18.85
N SER A 115 8.31 -3.92 17.65
CA SER A 115 8.12 -2.48 17.45
C SER A 115 6.88 -1.93 18.17
N HIS A 116 5.85 -2.76 18.35
CA HIS A 116 4.62 -2.41 19.04
C HIS A 116 4.82 -2.01 20.50
N LEU A 117 5.92 -2.42 21.15
CA LEU A 117 6.26 -1.97 22.51
C LEU A 117 6.49 -0.45 22.61
N ARG A 118 6.73 0.25 21.49
CA ARG A 118 6.88 1.72 21.49
C ARG A 118 5.56 2.47 21.60
N ARG A 119 4.42 1.80 21.39
CA ARG A 119 3.10 2.43 21.54
C ARG A 119 2.83 2.77 23.00
N GLN A 120 2.10 3.84 23.21
CA GLN A 120 1.49 4.17 24.50
C GLN A 120 0.08 3.56 24.57
N GLY A 121 -0.41 3.33 25.79
CA GLY A 121 -1.71 2.72 26.06
C GLY A 121 -1.65 1.21 26.23
N GLU A 122 -2.78 0.55 26.04
CA GLU A 122 -2.92 -0.90 26.26
C GLU A 122 -1.95 -1.71 25.36
N PRO A 123 -1.21 -2.68 25.93
CA PRO A 123 -0.30 -3.52 25.16
C PRO A 123 -1.02 -4.34 24.09
N LEU A 124 -0.45 -4.36 22.88
CA LEU A 124 -1.00 -5.18 21.78
C LEU A 124 -0.70 -6.68 21.93
N THR A 125 0.38 -7.04 22.62
CA THR A 125 0.76 -8.42 22.92
C THR A 125 1.06 -8.56 24.40
N LEU A 126 0.36 -9.46 25.07
CA LEU A 126 0.45 -9.75 26.49
C LEU A 126 1.15 -11.09 26.72
N ALA A 127 1.85 -11.19 27.85
CA ALA A 127 2.43 -12.43 28.35
C ALA A 127 1.91 -12.70 29.76
N VAL A 128 1.41 -13.91 30.00
CA VAL A 128 1.02 -14.39 31.34
C VAL A 128 2.02 -15.46 31.78
N PRO A 129 2.70 -15.31 32.93
CA PRO A 129 3.54 -16.36 33.48
C PRO A 129 2.72 -17.62 33.78
N VAL A 130 3.19 -18.77 33.30
CA VAL A 130 2.58 -20.08 33.54
C VAL A 130 3.67 -21.10 33.90
N ALA A 131 3.29 -22.30 34.31
CA ALA A 131 4.27 -23.35 34.59
C ALA A 131 5.14 -23.63 33.36
N GLY A 132 6.46 -23.48 33.51
CA GLY A 132 7.44 -23.77 32.45
C GLY A 132 7.66 -22.67 31.41
N GLY A 133 7.01 -21.50 31.52
CA GLY A 133 7.21 -20.40 30.58
C GLY A 133 6.12 -19.33 30.63
N TYR A 134 5.67 -18.88 29.46
CA TYR A 134 4.70 -17.80 29.30
C TYR A 134 3.64 -18.18 28.30
N GLN A 135 2.39 -17.80 28.55
CA GLN A 135 1.34 -17.80 27.54
C GLN A 135 1.28 -16.42 26.88
N LEU A 136 1.38 -16.37 25.56
CA LEU A 136 1.34 -15.14 24.78
C LEU A 136 0.01 -15.00 24.04
N ASP A 137 -0.59 -13.82 24.12
CA ASP A 137 -1.85 -13.48 23.48
C ASP A 137 -1.77 -12.06 22.90
N GLY A 138 -2.14 -11.89 21.63
CA GLY A 138 -2.25 -10.58 20.98
C GLY A 138 -1.67 -10.49 19.58
N ILE A 139 -1.44 -9.26 19.12
CA ILE A 139 -1.06 -8.95 17.73
C ILE A 139 0.31 -8.26 17.68
N VAL A 140 1.17 -8.74 16.80
CA VAL A 140 2.44 -8.15 16.42
C VAL A 140 2.29 -7.56 15.02
N PRO A 141 2.09 -6.24 14.85
CA PRO A 141 1.63 -5.66 13.58
C PRO A 141 2.66 -5.69 12.46
N TRP A 142 3.94 -5.59 12.79
CA TRP A 142 5.03 -5.43 11.82
C TRP A 142 6.08 -6.52 12.04
N VAL A 143 5.97 -7.61 11.28
CA VAL A 143 6.95 -8.69 11.22
C VAL A 143 7.44 -8.85 9.78
N THR A 144 8.68 -8.43 9.52
CA THR A 144 9.29 -8.45 8.19
C THR A 144 10.07 -9.76 7.97
N GLY A 145 10.05 -10.27 6.74
CA GLY A 145 10.76 -11.48 6.34
C GLY A 145 9.88 -12.73 6.26
N TRP A 146 8.56 -12.57 6.06
CA TRP A 146 7.66 -13.70 5.84
C TRP A 146 8.08 -14.49 4.60
N ASN A 147 8.11 -15.82 4.72
CA ASN A 147 8.69 -16.76 3.73
C ASN A 147 10.20 -16.57 3.45
N LEU A 148 10.89 -15.68 4.15
CA LEU A 148 12.36 -15.52 4.07
C LEU A 148 13.06 -16.09 5.31
N PHE A 149 12.44 -15.91 6.48
CA PHE A 149 12.99 -16.28 7.78
C PHE A 149 12.23 -17.47 8.38
N GLN A 150 12.94 -18.33 9.14
CA GLN A 150 12.32 -19.50 9.79
C GLN A 150 11.69 -19.13 11.15
N HIS A 151 12.23 -18.10 11.80
CA HIS A 151 11.82 -17.68 13.13
C HIS A 151 11.79 -16.15 13.23
N PHE A 152 11.13 -15.63 14.27
CA PHE A 152 11.33 -14.24 14.68
C PHE A 152 11.34 -14.13 16.21
N ILE A 153 12.02 -13.11 16.71
CA ILE A 153 11.96 -12.76 18.13
C ILE A 153 10.75 -11.86 18.36
N VAL A 154 9.73 -12.39 19.04
CA VAL A 154 8.55 -11.65 19.50
C VAL A 154 8.84 -11.00 20.85
N ALA A 155 8.13 -9.91 21.15
CA ALA A 155 8.05 -9.38 22.50
C ALA A 155 6.60 -9.27 22.97
N ALA A 156 6.39 -9.44 24.28
CA ALA A 156 5.08 -9.36 24.90
C ALA A 156 5.18 -8.75 26.31
N THR A 157 4.17 -7.97 26.70
CA THR A 157 4.15 -7.23 27.96
C THR A 157 3.62 -8.09 29.10
N LEU A 158 4.36 -8.15 30.20
CA LEU A 158 4.00 -8.87 31.43
C LEU A 158 3.09 -8.00 32.32
N PRO A 159 2.39 -8.59 33.31
CA PRO A 159 1.48 -7.85 34.18
C PRO A 159 2.13 -6.72 35.00
N ASP A 160 3.44 -6.81 35.25
CA ASP A 160 4.22 -5.79 35.94
C ASP A 160 4.75 -4.68 35.00
N GLY A 161 4.38 -4.72 33.72
CA GLY A 161 4.83 -3.81 32.67
C GLY A 161 6.21 -4.13 32.09
N SER A 162 6.91 -5.15 32.58
CA SER A 162 8.13 -5.64 31.96
C SER A 162 7.81 -6.35 30.64
N ALA A 163 8.81 -6.64 29.81
CA ALA A 163 8.60 -7.28 28.51
C ALA A 163 9.45 -8.54 28.38
N VAL A 164 8.81 -9.67 28.08
CA VAL A 164 9.49 -10.92 27.71
C VAL A 164 9.73 -10.94 26.21
N PHE A 165 10.94 -11.36 25.82
CA PHE A 165 11.33 -11.56 24.44
C PHE A 165 11.62 -13.04 24.20
N GLY A 166 11.07 -13.63 23.14
CA GLY A 166 11.18 -15.06 22.87
C GLY A 166 11.25 -15.39 21.39
N ILE A 167 11.88 -16.52 21.05
CA ILE A 167 11.90 -17.04 19.68
C ILE A 167 10.62 -17.83 19.42
N VAL A 168 9.91 -17.46 18.36
CA VAL A 168 8.71 -18.15 17.87
C VAL A 168 8.88 -18.54 16.39
N PRO A 169 8.18 -19.59 15.91
CA PRO A 169 8.20 -19.97 14.50
C PRO A 169 7.60 -18.86 13.64
N PHE A 170 8.21 -18.60 12.48
CA PHE A 170 7.69 -17.67 11.49
C PHE A 170 6.94 -18.42 10.38
N VAL A 171 6.00 -19.27 10.81
CA VAL A 171 5.12 -20.07 9.97
C VAL A 171 3.81 -20.29 10.72
N GLN A 172 2.71 -20.36 9.99
CA GLN A 172 1.41 -20.65 10.60
C GLN A 172 1.43 -22.05 11.22
N THR A 173 1.15 -22.13 12.53
CA THR A 173 1.24 -23.40 13.26
C THR A 173 0.44 -23.37 14.56
N SER A 174 0.11 -24.56 15.05
CA SER A 174 -0.62 -24.78 16.31
C SER A 174 0.13 -25.77 17.20
N GLN A 175 0.12 -25.52 18.51
CA GLN A 175 0.66 -26.39 19.53
C GLN A 175 -0.38 -27.40 20.02
N LYS A 176 0.09 -28.53 20.59
CA LYS A 176 -0.80 -29.52 21.24
C LYS A 176 -1.67 -28.91 22.35
N SER A 177 -1.21 -27.82 22.96
CA SER A 177 -1.94 -27.01 23.96
C SER A 177 -3.04 -26.11 23.36
N ARG A 178 -3.33 -26.20 22.05
CA ARG A 178 -4.27 -25.32 21.32
C ARG A 178 -3.84 -23.84 21.27
N GLY A 179 -2.54 -23.58 21.48
CA GLY A 179 -1.92 -22.28 21.20
C GLY A 179 -1.58 -22.16 19.72
N GLU A 180 -1.77 -21.00 19.11
CA GLU A 180 -1.63 -20.82 17.65
C GLU A 180 -0.87 -19.54 17.31
N ILE A 181 -0.15 -19.57 16.20
CA ILE A 181 0.37 -18.38 15.52
C ILE A 181 -0.19 -18.36 14.10
N THR A 182 -0.84 -17.25 13.74
CA THR A 182 -1.37 -16.99 12.40
C THR A 182 -0.82 -15.68 11.87
N PHE A 183 -0.86 -15.50 10.55
CA PHE A 183 -0.30 -14.32 9.88
C PHE A 183 -1.28 -13.79 8.83
N THR A 184 -1.24 -12.48 8.59
CA THR A 184 -1.96 -11.88 7.45
C THR A 184 -1.26 -12.22 6.13
N ALA A 185 -1.92 -11.91 5.01
CA ALA A 185 -1.21 -11.78 3.75
C ALA A 185 -0.11 -10.68 3.86
N PRO A 186 0.97 -10.76 3.07
CA PRO A 186 1.97 -9.69 2.98
C PRO A 186 1.33 -8.33 2.69
N ALA A 187 1.75 -7.31 3.42
CA ALA A 187 1.26 -5.95 3.26
C ALA A 187 1.67 -5.37 1.91
N GLN A 188 0.75 -4.65 1.25
CA GLN A 188 1.05 -3.87 0.05
C GLN A 188 1.73 -2.55 0.47
N LEU A 189 3.05 -2.59 0.59
CA LEU A 189 3.85 -1.44 1.00
C LEU A 189 4.19 -0.56 -0.21
N ALA A 190 4.34 0.75 0.03
CA ALA A 190 4.78 1.69 -1.00
C ALA A 190 6.22 1.39 -1.50
N ALA A 191 7.08 0.79 -0.67
CA ALA A 191 8.43 0.38 -1.06
C ALA A 191 8.84 -0.89 -0.32
N MET A 192 9.90 -1.55 -0.81
CA MET A 192 10.46 -2.77 -0.23
C MET A 192 9.38 -3.84 -0.05
N ILE A 193 8.48 -3.97 -1.02
CA ILE A 193 7.38 -4.95 -0.97
C ILE A 193 7.91 -6.38 -0.91
N SER A 194 9.06 -6.63 -1.55
CA SER A 194 9.78 -7.90 -1.49
C SER A 194 10.19 -8.33 -0.08
N SER A 195 10.22 -7.41 0.89
CA SER A 195 10.53 -7.71 2.30
C SER A 195 9.48 -8.58 2.99
N ASN A 196 8.31 -8.79 2.36
CA ASN A 196 7.21 -9.63 2.84
C ASN A 196 6.88 -9.35 4.30
N THR A 197 6.38 -8.14 4.57
CA THR A 197 5.99 -7.75 5.94
C THR A 197 4.55 -8.15 6.22
N VAL A 198 4.30 -8.83 7.35
CA VAL A 198 2.99 -9.32 7.78
C VAL A 198 2.68 -8.90 9.22
N SER A 199 1.41 -9.01 9.63
CA SER A 199 1.04 -9.00 11.04
C SER A 199 0.91 -10.44 11.55
N ALA A 200 1.45 -10.72 12.74
CA ALA A 200 1.30 -12.00 13.43
C ALA A 200 0.25 -11.90 14.54
N THR A 201 -0.62 -12.90 14.67
CA THR A 201 -1.55 -13.05 15.79
C THR A 201 -1.16 -14.28 16.59
N LEU A 202 -0.88 -14.09 17.88
CA LEU A 202 -0.63 -15.17 18.84
C LEU A 202 -1.90 -15.38 19.67
N THR A 203 -2.40 -16.62 19.68
CA THR A 203 -3.58 -16.99 20.47
C THR A 203 -3.19 -18.10 21.42
N ARG A 204 -3.12 -17.80 22.72
CA ARG A 204 -2.71 -18.71 23.80
C ARG A 204 -1.41 -19.45 23.49
N TRP A 205 -0.47 -18.79 22.82
CA TRP A 205 0.77 -19.41 22.40
C TRP A 205 1.67 -19.67 23.62
N PHE A 206 2.03 -20.92 23.88
CA PHE A 206 2.95 -21.23 24.97
C PHE A 206 4.39 -21.01 24.51
N LEU A 207 5.05 -19.99 25.05
CA LEU A 207 6.47 -19.72 24.93
C LEU A 207 7.20 -20.41 26.10
N PRO A 208 7.90 -21.54 25.87
CA PRO A 208 8.58 -22.23 26.95
C PRO A 208 9.85 -21.48 27.39
N GLN A 209 10.26 -21.67 28.63
CA GLN A 209 11.36 -20.92 29.25
C GLN A 209 12.68 -21.04 28.46
N GLU A 210 12.96 -22.18 27.85
CA GLU A 210 14.14 -22.39 27.02
C GLU A 210 14.15 -21.57 25.72
N ARG A 211 13.00 -21.06 25.28
CA ARG A 211 12.83 -20.19 24.10
C ARG A 211 12.87 -18.69 24.44
N VAL A 212 12.99 -18.34 25.72
CA VAL A 212 13.09 -16.94 26.17
C VAL A 212 14.50 -16.41 25.91
N VAL A 213 14.57 -15.30 25.17
CA VAL A 213 15.81 -14.57 24.87
C VAL A 213 16.21 -13.71 26.06
N PHE A 214 15.31 -12.87 26.58
CA PHE A 214 15.50 -12.12 27.83
C PHE A 214 14.18 -11.52 28.30
N ILE A 215 14.18 -11.01 29.53
CA ILE A 215 13.13 -10.12 30.05
C ILE A 215 13.76 -8.75 30.25
N LYS A 216 13.06 -7.69 29.83
CA LYS A 216 13.48 -6.30 29.99
C LYS A 216 12.55 -5.56 30.92
N PRO A 217 13.07 -4.63 31.77
CA PRO A 217 12.22 -3.88 32.69
C PRO A 217 11.23 -2.97 31.95
N PRO A 218 10.17 -2.50 32.64
CA PRO A 218 9.23 -1.54 32.09
C PRO A 218 9.95 -0.33 31.48
N GLY A 219 9.45 0.15 30.33
CA GLY A 219 10.01 1.32 29.65
C GLY A 219 11.35 1.11 28.94
N TRP A 220 11.95 -0.08 29.00
CA TRP A 220 13.26 -0.35 28.38
C TRP A 220 13.32 0.03 26.89
N ILE A 221 12.26 -0.22 26.12
CA ILE A 221 12.25 0.08 24.68
C ILE A 221 12.36 1.58 24.39
N HIS A 222 11.84 2.44 25.27
CA HIS A 222 11.92 3.89 25.14
C HIS A 222 13.34 4.38 25.44
N GLU A 223 13.95 3.88 26.51
CA GLU A 223 15.36 4.18 26.83
C GLU A 223 16.31 3.64 25.76
N ASN A 224 16.07 2.41 25.29
CA ASN A 224 16.82 1.84 24.18
C ASN A 224 16.67 2.70 22.90
N SER A 225 15.49 3.24 22.62
CA SER A 225 15.29 4.12 21.45
C SER A 225 16.05 5.45 21.62
N LYS A 226 16.09 6.04 22.82
CA LYS A 226 16.90 7.25 23.12
C LYS A 226 18.40 7.01 22.98
N ASN A 227 18.87 5.80 23.30
CA ASN A 227 20.29 5.45 23.18
C ASN A 227 20.72 5.18 21.73
N ASN A 228 19.79 4.82 20.85
CA ASN A 228 20.07 4.37 19.49
C ASN A 228 19.57 5.31 18.38
N ILE A 229 19.34 6.59 18.68
CA ILE A 229 18.76 7.59 17.76
C ILE A 229 19.48 7.64 16.40
N LEU A 230 20.81 7.59 16.41
CA LEU A 230 21.63 7.74 15.20
C LEU A 230 21.82 6.44 14.40
N ARG A 231 21.48 5.27 14.95
CA ARG A 231 21.73 3.98 14.25
C ARG A 231 20.97 3.85 12.93
N PRO A 232 19.67 4.21 12.85
CA PRO A 232 18.94 4.13 11.58
C PRO A 232 19.41 5.14 10.52
N THR A 233 20.26 6.10 10.90
CA THR A 233 20.73 7.13 9.97
C THR A 233 21.56 6.56 8.83
N PHE A 234 22.31 5.47 9.02
CA PHE A 234 23.11 4.87 7.94
C PHE A 234 22.28 4.37 6.77
N LEU A 235 21.04 3.94 7.04
CA LEU A 235 20.11 3.56 5.97
C LEU A 235 19.69 4.79 5.14
N ALA A 236 19.42 5.92 5.81
CA ALA A 236 19.05 7.17 5.14
C ALA A 236 20.22 7.77 4.36
N THR A 237 21.43 7.80 4.92
CA THR A 237 22.62 8.30 4.19
C THR A 237 23.01 7.39 3.04
N GLY A 238 22.84 6.07 3.17
CA GLY A 238 23.04 5.12 2.06
C GLY A 238 22.07 5.38 0.91
N CYS A 239 20.79 5.53 1.23
CA CYS A 239 19.76 5.92 0.26
C CYS A 239 20.05 7.28 -0.41
N ALA A 240 20.57 8.25 0.34
CA ALA A 240 21.01 9.54 -0.20
C ALA A 240 22.17 9.37 -1.21
N PHE A 241 23.18 8.55 -0.90
CA PHE A 241 24.24 8.24 -1.87
C PHE A 241 23.70 7.55 -3.13
N ALA A 242 22.71 6.66 -3.00
CA ALA A 242 22.07 6.04 -4.16
C ALA A 242 21.45 7.10 -5.10
N GLY A 243 20.83 8.12 -4.54
CA GLY A 243 20.29 9.23 -5.32
C GLY A 243 21.39 10.08 -5.98
N LEU A 244 22.50 10.32 -5.28
CA LEU A 244 23.67 11.00 -5.86
C LEU A 244 24.26 10.24 -7.04
N ASP A 245 24.30 8.90 -7.01
CA ASP A 245 24.79 8.09 -8.14
C ASP A 245 24.01 8.35 -9.42
N ILE A 246 22.70 8.55 -9.31
CA ILE A 246 21.84 8.89 -10.45
C ILE A 246 22.11 10.31 -10.93
N ILE A 247 22.30 11.25 -10.02
CA ILE A 247 22.59 12.64 -10.36
C ILE A 247 23.96 12.75 -11.04
N GLU A 248 24.96 11.99 -10.58
CA GLU A 248 26.28 11.89 -11.19
C GLU A 248 26.19 11.36 -12.63
N ALA A 249 25.49 10.24 -12.84
CA ALA A 249 25.26 9.68 -14.17
C ALA A 249 24.48 10.66 -15.10
N ALA A 250 23.54 11.43 -14.54
CA ALA A 250 22.83 12.47 -15.28
C ALA A 250 23.74 13.65 -15.64
N LYS A 251 24.70 14.01 -14.78
CA LYS A 251 25.73 15.02 -15.04
C LYS A 251 26.58 14.64 -16.25
N GLU A 252 27.05 13.39 -16.30
CA GLU A 252 27.86 12.87 -17.42
C GLU A 252 27.07 12.82 -18.72
N SER A 253 25.82 12.33 -18.68
CA SER A 253 25.01 12.12 -19.88
C SER A 253 24.37 13.39 -20.43
N LYS A 254 23.92 14.33 -19.58
CA LYS A 254 23.20 15.54 -20.00
C LYS A 254 24.11 16.77 -20.17
N SER A 255 25.25 16.81 -19.48
CA SER A 255 26.22 17.93 -19.55
C SER A 255 25.61 19.32 -19.28
N LEU A 256 24.61 19.41 -18.39
CA LEU A 256 23.95 20.67 -18.02
C LEU A 256 24.58 21.24 -16.73
N PRO A 257 25.10 22.49 -16.72
CA PRO A 257 25.83 23.05 -15.59
C PRO A 257 25.07 23.02 -14.25
N PHE A 258 23.77 23.29 -14.26
CA PHE A 258 22.96 23.29 -13.04
C PHE A 258 22.85 21.90 -12.38
N ILE A 259 23.06 20.81 -13.13
CA ILE A 259 23.11 19.46 -12.56
C ILE A 259 24.43 19.27 -11.79
N ASN A 260 25.53 19.83 -12.30
CA ASN A 260 26.82 19.81 -11.59
C ASN A 260 26.73 20.59 -10.28
N ASP A 261 26.17 21.80 -10.34
CA ASP A 261 26.03 22.65 -9.16
C ASP A 261 25.17 21.98 -8.08
N ALA A 262 24.05 21.37 -8.50
CA ALA A 262 23.19 20.60 -7.61
C ALA A 262 23.90 19.38 -7.01
N PHE A 263 24.63 18.61 -7.83
CA PHE A 263 25.40 17.45 -7.38
C PHE A 263 26.45 17.86 -6.34
N ASP A 264 27.30 18.85 -6.65
CA ASP A 264 28.39 19.28 -5.78
C ASP A 264 27.84 19.82 -4.45
N SER A 265 26.76 20.62 -4.49
CA SER A 265 26.10 21.14 -3.29
C SER A 265 25.51 20.03 -2.42
N LEU A 266 24.78 19.07 -3.01
CA LEU A 266 24.14 17.98 -2.27
C LEU A 266 25.17 16.99 -1.71
N LEU A 267 26.23 16.69 -2.47
CA LEU A 267 27.33 15.84 -2.02
C LEU A 267 28.08 16.48 -0.85
N GLN A 268 28.34 17.79 -0.92
CA GLN A 268 28.98 18.53 0.18
C GLN A 268 28.12 18.47 1.45
N GLU A 269 26.82 18.75 1.34
CA GLU A 269 25.90 18.73 2.48
C GLU A 269 25.78 17.33 3.09
N LEU A 270 25.63 16.28 2.26
CA LEU A 270 25.59 14.90 2.72
C LEU A 270 26.89 14.48 3.40
N THR A 271 28.03 14.86 2.84
CA THR A 271 29.35 14.57 3.42
C THR A 271 29.51 15.25 4.79
N GLN A 272 29.04 16.49 4.94
CA GLN A 272 29.05 17.20 6.21
C GLN A 272 28.15 16.51 7.24
N CYS A 273 26.91 16.19 6.86
CA CYS A 273 25.95 15.49 7.70
C CYS A 273 26.55 14.16 8.20
N ARG A 274 27.03 13.34 7.27
CA ARG A 274 27.68 12.05 7.53
C ARG A 274 28.86 12.19 8.49
N THR A 275 29.75 13.15 8.26
CA THR A 275 30.92 13.40 9.13
C THR A 275 30.49 13.71 10.56
N LEU A 276 29.53 14.61 10.75
CA LEU A 276 29.04 14.99 12.07
C LEU A 276 28.35 13.83 12.79
N ILE A 277 27.58 13.02 12.08
CA ILE A 277 26.97 11.80 12.64
C ILE A 277 28.06 10.82 13.11
N ARG A 278 29.12 10.61 12.32
CA ARG A 278 30.24 9.73 12.70
C ARG A 278 30.98 10.24 13.93
N GLU A 279 31.24 11.54 14.02
CA GLU A 279 31.84 12.15 15.21
C GLU A 279 30.94 12.01 16.44
N ALA A 280 29.63 12.20 16.28
CA ALA A 280 28.64 12.04 17.32
C ALA A 280 28.51 10.59 17.84
N GLN A 281 28.94 9.59 17.09
CA GLN A 281 29.03 8.21 17.58
C GLN A 281 30.24 7.99 18.50
N GLN A 282 31.29 8.80 18.36
CA GLN A 282 32.52 8.68 19.15
C GLN A 282 32.51 9.60 20.38
N LYS A 283 31.78 10.72 20.31
CA LYS A 283 31.66 11.72 21.37
C LYS A 283 30.31 11.62 22.06
N SER A 284 30.27 11.85 23.36
CA SER A 284 29.00 11.96 24.09
C SER A 284 28.34 13.31 23.78
N ILE A 285 27.32 13.31 22.92
CA ILE A 285 26.53 14.50 22.58
C ILE A 285 25.09 14.44 23.11
N GLY A 286 24.44 15.60 23.22
CA GLY A 286 23.09 15.73 23.76
C GLY A 286 22.03 15.01 22.92
N THR A 287 20.91 14.62 23.55
CA THR A 287 19.77 13.99 22.85
C THR A 287 19.18 14.88 21.77
N ALA A 288 19.04 16.19 22.02
CA ALA A 288 18.51 17.14 21.05
C ALA A 288 19.38 17.20 19.78
N GLU A 289 20.70 17.26 19.93
CA GLU A 289 21.64 17.26 18.80
C GLU A 289 21.54 15.96 17.98
N ARG A 290 21.44 14.81 18.65
CA ARG A 290 21.23 13.51 17.97
C ARG A 290 19.93 13.47 17.17
N LEU A 291 18.85 14.05 17.71
CA LEU A 291 17.56 14.14 17.02
C LEU A 291 17.66 15.04 15.79
N GLN A 292 18.33 16.19 15.88
CA GLN A 292 18.55 17.09 14.75
C GLN A 292 19.40 16.45 13.65
N MET A 293 20.46 15.71 14.01
CA MET A 293 21.25 14.94 13.04
C MET A 293 20.44 13.83 12.37
N ARG A 294 19.60 13.11 13.12
CA ARG A 294 18.70 12.09 12.55
C ARG A 294 17.70 12.71 11.58
N ALA A 295 17.09 13.84 11.94
CA ALA A 295 16.18 14.60 11.07
C ALA A 295 16.89 15.10 9.81
N TRP A 296 18.12 15.60 9.93
CA TRP A 296 18.92 16.06 8.80
C TRP A 296 19.19 14.96 7.78
N ALA A 297 19.58 13.77 8.23
CA ALA A 297 19.81 12.66 7.31
C ALA A 297 18.53 12.16 6.62
N ILE A 298 17.38 12.17 7.31
CA ILE A 298 16.08 11.84 6.71
C ILE A 298 15.72 12.85 5.60
N ASP A 299 15.86 14.14 5.90
CA ASP A 299 15.62 15.23 4.95
C ASP A 299 16.55 15.14 3.74
N LEU A 300 17.85 14.92 3.94
CA LEU A 300 18.81 14.74 2.85
C LEU A 300 18.47 13.55 1.95
N ALA A 301 18.12 12.39 2.53
CA ALA A 301 17.69 11.23 1.75
C ALA A 301 16.51 11.57 0.84
N THR A 302 15.51 12.29 1.39
CA THR A 302 14.31 12.69 0.64
C THR A 302 14.62 13.73 -0.45
N ARG A 303 15.38 14.79 -0.11
CA ARG A 303 15.75 15.85 -1.07
C ARG A 303 16.61 15.32 -2.20
N ILE A 304 17.59 14.48 -1.88
CA ILE A 304 18.49 13.91 -2.89
C ILE A 304 17.75 12.89 -3.77
N ALA A 305 16.89 12.05 -3.20
CA ALA A 305 16.06 11.16 -4.00
C ALA A 305 15.11 11.94 -4.93
N HIS A 306 14.54 13.05 -4.46
CA HIS A 306 13.72 13.94 -5.29
C HIS A 306 14.55 14.61 -6.40
N ALA A 307 15.79 15.03 -6.10
CA ALA A 307 16.70 15.54 -7.11
C ALA A 307 17.05 14.47 -8.15
N ALA A 308 17.25 13.21 -7.76
CA ALA A 308 17.45 12.08 -8.66
C ALA A 308 16.25 11.86 -9.60
N VAL A 309 15.02 11.98 -9.09
CA VAL A 309 13.78 11.98 -9.90
C VAL A 309 13.79 13.16 -10.88
N THR A 310 14.12 14.36 -10.41
CA THR A 310 14.12 15.59 -11.21
C THR A 310 15.08 15.50 -12.39
N VAL A 311 16.33 15.09 -12.15
CA VAL A 311 17.33 14.94 -13.22
C VAL A 311 17.02 13.78 -14.15
N SER A 312 16.19 12.81 -13.73
CA SER A 312 15.71 11.72 -14.58
C SER A 312 14.47 12.11 -15.41
N SER A 313 13.79 13.20 -15.05
CA SER A 313 12.61 13.70 -15.77
C SER A 313 11.48 12.65 -15.83
N GLY A 314 10.67 12.61 -16.89
CA GLY A 314 9.48 11.75 -16.96
C GLY A 314 9.75 10.24 -16.81
N SER A 315 10.96 9.75 -17.14
CA SER A 315 11.30 8.32 -17.00
C SER A 315 11.31 7.87 -15.54
N ALA A 316 11.52 8.77 -14.58
CA ALA A 316 11.43 8.45 -13.16
C ALA A 316 10.02 8.12 -12.68
N ASN A 317 8.98 8.26 -13.50
CA ASN A 317 7.64 7.77 -13.14
C ASN A 317 7.46 6.27 -13.37
N TYR A 318 8.34 5.62 -14.15
CA TYR A 318 8.29 4.17 -14.31
C TYR A 318 8.71 3.47 -13.01
N MET A 319 7.92 2.49 -12.56
CA MET A 319 8.21 1.70 -11.35
C MET A 319 9.59 1.01 -11.38
N HIS A 320 10.07 0.68 -12.58
CA HIS A 320 11.36 0.04 -12.79
C HIS A 320 12.53 1.03 -12.89
N HIS A 321 12.29 2.35 -12.79
CA HIS A 321 13.36 3.33 -12.86
C HIS A 321 14.10 3.44 -11.51
N PRO A 322 15.45 3.40 -11.48
CA PRO A 322 16.21 3.46 -10.22
C PRO A 322 15.88 4.69 -9.34
N ALA A 323 15.68 5.86 -9.94
CA ALA A 323 15.31 7.08 -9.21
C ALA A 323 13.96 6.95 -8.48
N GLN A 324 13.03 6.23 -9.11
CA GLN A 324 11.71 5.97 -8.56
C GLN A 324 11.79 5.02 -7.37
N ARG A 325 12.58 3.94 -7.48
CA ARG A 325 12.88 3.03 -6.36
C ARG A 325 13.45 3.79 -5.17
N ILE A 326 14.52 4.56 -5.38
CA ILE A 326 15.21 5.27 -4.30
C ILE A 326 14.28 6.28 -3.61
N TYR A 327 13.43 6.98 -4.36
CA TYR A 327 12.44 7.88 -3.79
C TYR A 327 11.44 7.16 -2.87
N ARG A 328 10.98 5.96 -3.26
CA ARG A 328 10.12 5.12 -2.41
C ARG A 328 10.88 4.55 -1.20
N GLU A 329 12.14 4.15 -1.36
CA GLU A 329 12.98 3.69 -0.26
C GLU A 329 13.22 4.78 0.80
N ALA A 330 13.41 6.04 0.37
CA ALA A 330 13.55 7.19 1.28
C ALA A 330 12.32 7.38 2.18
N LEU A 331 11.11 7.09 1.68
CA LEU A 331 9.88 7.08 2.48
C LEU A 331 9.93 6.03 3.60
N VAL A 332 10.42 4.83 3.33
CA VAL A 332 10.58 3.77 4.37
C VAL A 332 11.63 4.18 5.41
N PHE A 333 12.75 4.77 4.99
CA PHE A 333 13.81 5.18 5.91
C PHE A 333 13.45 6.41 6.76
N THR A 334 12.45 7.18 6.36
CA THR A 334 11.83 8.23 7.18
C THR A 334 11.19 7.63 8.43
N VAL A 335 10.41 6.55 8.28
CA VAL A 335 9.66 5.93 9.38
C VAL A 335 10.42 4.81 10.10
N THR A 336 11.63 4.47 9.64
CA THR A 336 12.46 3.44 10.27
C THR A 336 12.99 3.92 11.62
N GLY A 337 12.65 3.17 12.67
CA GLY A 337 13.03 3.52 14.04
C GLY A 337 12.31 4.76 14.57
N GLN A 338 11.15 5.11 13.99
CA GLN A 338 10.39 6.30 14.35
C GLN A 338 10.00 6.30 15.83
N THR A 339 10.23 7.44 16.47
CA THR A 339 9.68 7.79 17.79
C THR A 339 9.00 9.15 17.69
N THR A 340 8.19 9.53 18.67
CA THR A 340 7.57 10.86 18.72
C THR A 340 8.63 11.98 18.68
N ALA A 341 9.75 11.82 19.39
CA ALA A 341 10.83 12.82 19.39
C ALA A 341 11.53 12.94 18.03
N VAL A 342 11.75 11.83 17.33
CA VAL A 342 12.27 11.85 15.95
C VAL A 342 11.24 12.47 15.00
N MET A 343 9.95 12.23 15.22
CA MET A 343 8.86 12.73 14.37
C MET A 343 8.79 14.24 14.48
N GLU A 344 8.82 14.75 15.71
CA GLU A 344 8.88 16.18 16.00
C GLU A 344 10.10 16.83 15.36
N ALA A 345 11.31 16.28 15.55
CA ALA A 345 12.52 16.84 14.96
C ALA A 345 12.49 16.84 13.41
N THR A 346 11.97 15.78 12.79
CA THR A 346 11.78 15.71 11.34
C THR A 346 10.78 16.77 10.86
N LEU A 347 9.62 16.90 11.51
CA LEU A 347 8.61 17.90 11.14
C LEU A 347 9.12 19.34 11.33
N GLN A 348 9.85 19.60 12.41
CA GLN A 348 10.51 20.90 12.64
C GLN A 348 11.47 21.23 11.50
N ARG A 349 12.28 20.27 11.05
CA ARG A 349 13.20 20.49 9.94
C ARG A 349 12.46 20.75 8.62
N LEU A 350 11.38 20.02 8.33
CA LEU A 350 10.60 20.19 7.11
C LEU A 350 9.84 21.53 7.05
N THR A 351 9.49 22.09 8.21
CA THR A 351 8.72 23.36 8.30
C THR A 351 9.59 24.59 8.57
N GLY A 352 10.80 24.41 9.08
CA GLY A 352 11.70 25.47 9.55
C GLY A 352 12.48 26.21 8.45
N GLY A 353 11.82 26.56 7.33
CA GLY A 353 12.46 27.24 6.18
C GLY A 353 13.44 28.36 6.57
N ASP A 354 14.62 28.33 5.93
CA ASP A 354 15.75 29.26 6.00
C ASP A 354 15.56 30.54 6.85
N GLU A 355 16.13 30.54 8.06
CA GLU A 355 16.40 31.76 8.84
C GLU A 355 17.34 32.76 8.12
N LYS A 356 17.80 32.47 6.90
CA LYS A 356 18.68 33.34 6.11
C LYS A 356 17.99 34.17 5.02
N THR A 357 16.69 34.02 4.78
CA THR A 357 16.01 34.73 3.66
C THR A 357 14.84 35.64 4.07
N ARG A 358 14.67 35.92 5.36
CA ARG A 358 13.74 36.96 5.85
C ARG A 358 14.48 38.13 6.50
N GLY A 359 15.27 38.82 5.69
CA GLY A 359 15.65 40.21 5.96
C GLY A 359 14.71 41.13 5.21
N GLN A 360 14.09 42.07 5.95
CA GLN A 360 13.34 43.25 5.48
C GLN A 360 11.89 43.02 5.00
N ALA A 361 10.95 43.12 5.95
CA ALA A 361 9.81 44.03 5.83
C ALA A 361 9.25 44.30 7.23
N GLU A 362 9.31 45.57 7.64
CA GLU A 362 8.74 46.10 8.87
C GLU A 362 7.20 46.09 8.85
N ASP A 363 6.65 45.84 10.05
CA ASP A 363 5.48 46.50 10.65
C ASP A 363 4.09 46.39 9.96
N THR A 364 3.16 45.65 10.58
CA THR A 364 2.08 46.25 11.41
C THR A 364 0.99 45.23 11.82
N SER A 365 0.72 45.26 13.12
CA SER A 365 -0.60 45.12 13.78
C SER A 365 -1.34 43.76 13.89
N VAL A 366 -1.30 43.25 15.13
CA VAL A 366 -2.42 42.84 16.02
C VAL A 366 -3.62 42.06 15.44
N ARG A 367 -3.83 40.84 15.99
CA ARG A 367 -5.05 40.27 16.64
C ARG A 367 -4.90 38.73 16.60
N GLY A 368 -4.74 37.95 17.66
CA GLY A 368 -5.20 38.05 19.04
C GLY A 368 -6.51 37.30 19.22
N TRP A 369 -6.50 35.96 19.40
CA TRP A 369 -7.59 35.20 20.03
C TRP A 369 -7.06 34.08 20.92
N ARG A 370 -7.67 34.00 22.09
CA ARG A 370 -7.28 33.29 23.31
C ARG A 370 -7.79 31.85 23.35
N SER A 371 -7.09 31.06 24.16
CA SER A 371 -7.52 29.78 24.74
C SER A 371 -8.48 29.99 25.92
N GLU A 372 -9.60 29.27 25.95
CA GLU A 372 -10.45 29.00 27.12
C GLU A 372 -10.71 27.48 27.11
N GLU A 373 -10.13 26.73 28.05
CA GLU A 373 -10.63 26.34 29.37
C GLU A 373 -11.44 25.03 29.35
N TYR A 374 -10.82 24.02 29.96
CA TYR A 374 -11.32 22.65 30.15
C TYR A 374 -11.90 22.54 31.56
N VAL A 375 -13.22 22.42 31.69
CA VAL A 375 -13.89 22.22 32.97
C VAL A 375 -14.12 20.73 33.20
N ARG A 376 -13.61 20.23 34.34
CA ARG A 376 -13.90 18.89 34.88
C ARG A 376 -15.29 18.87 35.51
N GLY A 377 -16.06 17.80 35.26
CA GLY A 377 -17.22 17.40 36.06
C GLY A 377 -17.11 15.93 36.48
N GLN A 378 -17.34 15.65 37.77
CA GLN A 378 -17.42 14.31 38.38
C GLN A 378 -18.88 13.96 38.73
N GLY A 379 -19.21 12.66 38.63
CA GLY A 379 -20.37 11.96 39.24
C GLY A 379 -21.66 12.01 38.38
N ASP A 380 -22.48 10.97 38.24
CA ASP A 380 -22.65 9.72 38.99
C ASP A 380 -23.53 8.71 38.19
N THR A 381 -23.49 7.43 38.59
CA THR A 381 -24.36 6.25 38.36
C THR A 381 -25.54 6.23 37.35
N GLY A 382 -25.62 5.13 36.57
CA GLY A 382 -26.90 4.49 36.20
C GLY A 382 -27.15 4.16 34.71
N THR A 383 -27.20 2.86 34.41
CA THR A 383 -27.89 2.19 33.26
C THR A 383 -27.54 2.62 31.83
N TRP A 384 -26.72 1.82 31.14
CA TRP A 384 -26.45 1.93 29.70
C TRP A 384 -27.23 0.86 28.92
N GLU A 385 -28.48 1.16 28.58
CA GLU A 385 -29.15 0.60 27.40
C GLU A 385 -29.52 1.77 26.48
N THR A 386 -28.58 2.16 25.61
CA THR A 386 -28.86 2.81 24.32
C THR A 386 -27.59 2.72 23.48
N LEU A 387 -27.65 1.99 22.36
CA LEU A 387 -26.59 1.92 21.34
C LEU A 387 -26.32 3.32 20.79
N SER A 388 -25.05 3.73 20.73
CA SER A 388 -24.62 4.98 20.09
C SER A 388 -25.00 4.97 18.59
N PRO A 389 -25.44 6.09 18.00
CA PRO A 389 -25.63 6.19 16.55
C PRO A 389 -24.30 6.01 15.81
N PRO A 390 -24.31 5.57 14.54
CA PRO A 390 -23.10 5.41 13.74
C PRO A 390 -22.31 6.72 13.70
N LEU A 391 -20.98 6.62 13.76
CA LEU A 391 -20.08 7.77 13.65
C LEU A 391 -20.36 8.51 12.34
N PRO A 392 -20.41 9.85 12.34
CA PRO A 392 -20.60 10.61 11.11
C PRO A 392 -19.43 10.34 10.16
N ILE A 393 -19.76 10.06 8.89
CA ILE A 393 -18.77 9.98 7.81
C ILE A 393 -18.07 11.35 7.77
N PRO A 394 -16.72 11.41 7.75
CA PRO A 394 -16.02 12.68 7.64
C PRO A 394 -16.49 13.41 6.38
N PRO A 395 -16.64 14.75 6.41
CA PRO A 395 -17.00 15.50 5.21
C PRO A 395 -16.01 15.18 4.10
N SER A 396 -16.51 15.03 2.87
CA SER A 396 -15.67 14.75 1.70
C SER A 396 -14.48 15.72 1.70
N PRO A 397 -13.23 15.22 1.61
CA PRO A 397 -12.08 16.11 1.53
C PRO A 397 -12.30 17.07 0.35
N HIS A 398 -12.12 18.36 0.58
CA HIS A 398 -12.24 19.34 -0.49
C HIS A 398 -11.27 18.96 -1.61
N LEU A 399 -11.79 18.85 -2.84
CA LEU A 399 -10.94 18.66 -4.01
C LEU A 399 -9.90 19.80 -4.03
N PRO A 400 -8.61 19.48 -4.29
CA PRO A 400 -7.57 20.51 -4.33
C PRO A 400 -7.94 21.57 -5.38
N LEU A 401 -7.61 22.84 -5.11
CA LEU A 401 -7.93 24.01 -5.94
C LEU A 401 -7.43 23.94 -7.41
N SER A 402 -6.63 22.92 -7.75
CA SER A 402 -6.08 22.65 -9.08
C SER A 402 -6.50 21.30 -9.67
N SER A 403 -7.60 20.70 -9.19
CA SER A 403 -8.10 19.43 -9.72
C SER A 403 -8.63 19.61 -11.16
N PRO A 404 -8.30 18.71 -12.11
CA PRO A 404 -8.84 18.76 -13.48
C PRO A 404 -10.32 18.36 -13.57
N TYR A 405 -10.97 18.09 -12.43
CA TYR A 405 -12.38 17.72 -12.30
C TYR A 405 -12.99 18.39 -11.06
N SER A 406 -14.25 18.80 -11.17
CA SER A 406 -15.01 19.52 -10.14
C SER A 406 -15.79 18.61 -9.20
N ARG A 407 -16.16 17.39 -9.64
CA ARG A 407 -16.94 16.43 -8.86
C ARG A 407 -16.54 14.98 -9.19
N ILE A 408 -16.77 14.09 -8.23
CA ILE A 408 -16.66 12.64 -8.41
C ILE A 408 -18.02 12.03 -8.11
N ILE A 409 -18.53 11.18 -9.02
CA ILE A 409 -19.85 10.56 -8.94
C ILE A 409 -19.66 9.04 -8.94
N HIS A 410 -20.35 8.33 -8.02
CA HIS A 410 -20.44 6.88 -8.09
C HIS A 410 -21.48 6.48 -9.15
N LEU A 411 -21.07 5.67 -10.12
CA LEU A 411 -21.96 5.11 -11.14
C LEU A 411 -22.33 3.65 -10.87
N SER A 412 -22.07 3.15 -9.65
CA SER A 412 -22.43 1.79 -9.23
C SER A 412 -23.56 1.77 -8.22
N HIS A 413 -24.46 0.79 -8.35
CA HIS A 413 -25.47 0.48 -7.35
C HIS A 413 -24.84 -0.14 -6.09
N THR A 414 -25.47 0.11 -4.94
CA THR A 414 -25.13 -0.59 -3.70
C THR A 414 -25.57 -2.05 -3.81
N ILE A 415 -24.73 -2.97 -3.36
CA ILE A 415 -25.04 -4.41 -3.38
C ILE A 415 -25.71 -4.80 -2.06
N ASP A 416 -26.95 -5.26 -2.17
CA ASP A 416 -27.73 -5.90 -1.11
C ASP A 416 -28.41 -7.18 -1.64
N THR A 417 -29.17 -7.87 -0.80
CA THR A 417 -29.85 -9.13 -1.19
C THR A 417 -31.06 -8.92 -2.11
N ASP A 418 -31.53 -7.68 -2.24
CA ASP A 418 -32.73 -7.29 -2.96
C ASP A 418 -32.44 -6.61 -4.30
N ILE A 419 -31.20 -6.63 -4.77
CA ILE A 419 -30.87 -6.15 -6.12
C ILE A 419 -31.62 -6.95 -7.21
N PRO A 420 -31.96 -6.33 -8.37
CA PRO A 420 -32.34 -7.07 -9.55
C PRO A 420 -31.24 -8.06 -9.96
N GLN A 421 -31.63 -9.31 -10.20
CA GLN A 421 -30.72 -10.40 -10.52
C GLN A 421 -31.28 -11.22 -11.68
N TRP A 422 -30.40 -11.59 -12.62
CA TRP A 422 -30.79 -12.41 -13.75
C TRP A 422 -31.32 -13.78 -13.31
N GLN A 423 -32.32 -14.29 -14.01
CA GLN A 423 -32.92 -15.58 -13.65
C GLN A 423 -31.90 -16.71 -13.80
N GLY A 424 -31.61 -17.41 -12.70
CA GLY A 424 -30.68 -18.54 -12.65
C GLY A 424 -29.26 -18.19 -12.21
N ASP A 425 -28.95 -16.90 -12.02
CA ASP A 425 -27.66 -16.48 -11.51
C ASP A 425 -27.51 -16.79 -9.99
N PRO A 426 -26.28 -16.99 -9.50
CA PRO A 426 -26.03 -17.19 -8.07
C PRO A 426 -26.52 -16.00 -7.22
N PRO A 427 -27.35 -16.21 -6.18
CA PRO A 427 -27.90 -15.13 -5.36
C PRO A 427 -26.83 -14.36 -4.60
N VAL A 428 -27.16 -13.11 -4.25
CA VAL A 428 -26.37 -12.35 -3.27
C VAL A 428 -26.75 -12.85 -1.87
N GLU A 429 -25.78 -13.42 -1.15
CA GLU A 429 -25.97 -13.84 0.23
C GLU A 429 -24.98 -13.11 1.15
N PHE A 430 -25.46 -12.76 2.35
CA PHE A 430 -24.66 -12.17 3.39
C PHE A 430 -24.79 -12.98 4.68
N ASP A 431 -23.69 -13.59 5.10
CA ASP A 431 -23.62 -14.32 6.36
C ASP A 431 -22.87 -13.48 7.39
N THR A 432 -23.52 -13.14 8.51
CA THR A 432 -22.82 -12.50 9.62
C THR A 432 -21.90 -13.53 10.30
N VAL A 433 -20.60 -13.35 10.13
CA VAL A 433 -19.55 -14.23 10.70
C VAL A 433 -19.19 -13.76 12.12
N ALA A 434 -19.21 -12.44 12.35
CA ALA A 434 -18.92 -11.85 13.65
C ALA A 434 -19.85 -10.66 13.90
N LYS A 435 -20.29 -10.52 15.16
CA LYS A 435 -21.11 -9.39 15.63
C LYS A 435 -20.30 -8.55 16.61
N LEU A 436 -20.44 -7.23 16.53
CA LEU A 436 -19.69 -6.30 17.35
C LEU A 436 -19.84 -6.59 18.85
N GLU A 437 -21.06 -6.90 19.30
CA GLU A 437 -21.38 -7.13 20.70
C GLU A 437 -20.74 -8.41 21.27
N LYS A 438 -20.51 -9.41 20.42
CA LYS A 438 -20.01 -10.73 20.81
C LYS A 438 -18.51 -10.88 20.56
N ASP A 439 -18.06 -10.39 19.42
CA ASP A 439 -16.75 -10.69 18.85
C ASP A 439 -15.83 -9.46 18.84
N GLY A 440 -16.35 -8.27 19.18
CA GLY A 440 -15.60 -7.00 19.20
C GLY A 440 -15.42 -6.36 17.82
N TYR A 441 -15.97 -6.95 16.76
CA TYR A 441 -16.00 -6.41 15.40
C TYR A 441 -17.21 -6.97 14.62
N TYR A 442 -17.65 -6.24 13.60
CA TYR A 442 -18.68 -6.70 12.67
C TYR A 442 -18.03 -7.23 11.39
N LEU A 443 -18.31 -8.48 11.04
CA LEU A 443 -17.81 -9.10 9.83
C LEU A 443 -18.90 -9.91 9.17
N ARG A 444 -19.04 -9.74 7.86
CA ARG A 444 -19.87 -10.59 7.01
C ARG A 444 -19.00 -11.36 6.01
N ARG A 445 -19.34 -12.62 5.78
CA ARG A 445 -19.02 -13.33 4.54
C ARG A 445 -20.11 -12.99 3.53
N PHE A 446 -19.75 -12.93 2.26
CA PHE A 446 -20.72 -12.75 1.20
C PHE A 446 -20.42 -13.68 0.01
N SER A 447 -21.45 -14.00 -0.76
CA SER A 447 -21.41 -14.69 -2.05
C SER A 447 -22.30 -13.92 -3.04
N LEU A 448 -21.91 -13.90 -4.31
CA LEU A 448 -22.67 -13.32 -5.41
C LEU A 448 -22.16 -13.86 -6.75
N GLY A 449 -22.98 -13.78 -7.80
CA GLY A 449 -22.55 -14.05 -9.17
C GLY A 449 -21.61 -12.96 -9.71
N GLU A 450 -20.76 -13.32 -10.69
CA GLU A 450 -19.81 -12.37 -11.31
C GLU A 450 -20.51 -11.20 -12.01
N HIS A 451 -21.75 -11.39 -12.44
CA HIS A 451 -22.58 -10.43 -13.19
C HIS A 451 -23.69 -9.83 -12.32
N SER A 452 -23.38 -9.57 -11.04
CA SER A 452 -24.33 -9.02 -10.07
C SER A 452 -24.14 -7.52 -9.90
N ALA A 453 -25.26 -6.80 -9.77
CA ALA A 453 -25.31 -5.34 -9.65
C ALA A 453 -24.58 -4.65 -10.82
N THR A 454 -24.01 -3.47 -10.59
CA THR A 454 -23.10 -2.85 -11.54
C THR A 454 -21.88 -3.74 -11.74
N HIS A 455 -21.67 -4.20 -12.96
CA HIS A 455 -20.62 -5.17 -13.28
C HIS A 455 -19.96 -4.88 -14.63
N ILE A 456 -18.83 -5.53 -14.86
CA ILE A 456 -18.10 -5.52 -16.12
C ILE A 456 -18.04 -6.93 -16.71
N ASN A 457 -18.36 -7.06 -18.00
CA ASN A 457 -18.19 -8.30 -18.74
C ASN A 457 -16.78 -8.41 -19.36
N ALA A 458 -16.24 -9.62 -19.40
CA ALA A 458 -14.97 -9.93 -20.07
C ALA A 458 -15.20 -10.91 -21.25
N PRO A 459 -14.27 -10.99 -22.23
CA PRO A 459 -14.37 -11.89 -23.37
C PRO A 459 -14.65 -13.34 -23.00
N LYS A 460 -14.14 -13.78 -21.84
CA LYS A 460 -14.37 -15.12 -21.30
C LYS A 460 -15.85 -15.48 -21.13
N SER A 461 -16.75 -14.52 -20.91
CA SER A 461 -18.21 -14.78 -20.84
C SER A 461 -18.78 -15.37 -22.11
N PHE A 462 -18.27 -14.96 -23.28
CA PHE A 462 -18.91 -15.26 -24.56
C PHE A 462 -18.01 -15.96 -25.58
N HIS A 463 -16.70 -15.96 -25.35
CA HIS A 463 -15.68 -16.51 -26.24
C HIS A 463 -14.81 -17.54 -25.50
N SER A 464 -14.71 -18.77 -26.03
CA SER A 464 -14.03 -19.89 -25.37
C SER A 464 -12.53 -19.67 -25.10
N PHE A 465 -11.87 -18.88 -25.96
CA PHE A 465 -10.48 -18.44 -25.81
C PHE A 465 -10.36 -16.99 -25.31
N GLY A 466 -11.47 -16.39 -24.87
CA GLY A 466 -11.50 -15.05 -24.33
C GLY A 466 -10.63 -14.93 -23.07
N VAL A 467 -10.01 -13.76 -22.91
CA VAL A 467 -9.28 -13.43 -21.69
C VAL A 467 -10.27 -13.15 -20.55
N GLY A 468 -9.89 -13.54 -19.33
CA GLY A 468 -10.66 -13.23 -18.13
C GLY A 468 -10.44 -11.79 -17.67
N ILE A 469 -11.31 -11.32 -16.76
CA ILE A 469 -11.26 -9.96 -16.24
C ILE A 469 -9.91 -9.62 -15.57
N ASP A 470 -9.22 -10.61 -14.98
CA ASP A 470 -7.89 -10.46 -14.36
C ASP A 470 -6.76 -10.10 -15.36
N LYS A 471 -7.04 -10.09 -16.66
CA LYS A 471 -6.07 -9.76 -17.72
C LYS A 471 -6.21 -8.35 -18.27
N TYR A 472 -7.20 -7.58 -17.83
CA TYR A 472 -7.34 -6.19 -18.24
C TYR A 472 -6.22 -5.35 -17.62
N PRO A 473 -5.42 -4.62 -18.41
CA PRO A 473 -4.38 -3.75 -17.88
C PRO A 473 -5.00 -2.58 -17.10
N ALA A 474 -4.34 -2.13 -16.04
CA ALA A 474 -4.87 -1.06 -15.19
C ALA A 474 -5.13 0.24 -15.98
N GLU A 475 -4.31 0.55 -16.98
CA GLU A 475 -4.47 1.74 -17.80
C GLU A 475 -5.75 1.71 -18.64
N SER A 476 -6.25 0.53 -19.04
CA SER A 476 -7.49 0.43 -19.80
C SER A 476 -8.75 0.62 -18.94
N LEU A 477 -8.60 0.71 -17.61
CA LEU A 477 -9.70 0.90 -16.67
C LEU A 477 -9.89 2.37 -16.26
N VAL A 478 -9.04 3.27 -16.78
CA VAL A 478 -9.17 4.72 -16.66
C VAL A 478 -9.37 5.29 -18.06
N VAL A 479 -10.59 5.70 -18.38
CA VAL A 479 -11.00 5.93 -19.77
C VAL A 479 -11.94 7.13 -19.89
N SER A 480 -11.85 7.88 -20.98
CA SER A 480 -12.80 8.96 -21.25
C SER A 480 -14.19 8.40 -21.58
N ALA A 481 -15.25 9.12 -21.23
CA ALA A 481 -16.61 8.71 -21.55
C ALA A 481 -17.42 9.84 -22.19
N VAL A 482 -18.36 9.41 -23.04
CA VAL A 482 -19.43 10.25 -23.59
C VAL A 482 -20.78 9.66 -23.20
N VAL A 483 -21.79 10.50 -23.06
CA VAL A 483 -23.14 10.08 -22.68
C VAL A 483 -24.13 10.43 -23.78
N ILE A 484 -24.78 9.41 -24.34
CA ILE A 484 -25.88 9.57 -25.28
C ILE A 484 -27.19 9.35 -24.50
N ASP A 485 -27.97 10.41 -24.32
CA ASP A 485 -29.28 10.36 -23.64
C ASP A 485 -30.38 10.01 -24.65
N ILE A 486 -31.07 8.89 -24.42
CA ILE A 486 -32.22 8.44 -25.21
C ILE A 486 -33.50 8.29 -24.40
N ARG A 487 -33.55 8.83 -23.17
CA ARG A 487 -34.69 8.67 -22.24
C ARG A 487 -36.04 9.02 -22.85
N ALA A 488 -36.10 10.07 -23.65
CA ALA A 488 -37.35 10.48 -24.29
C ALA A 488 -37.90 9.41 -25.25
N LYS A 489 -37.03 8.61 -25.86
CA LYS A 489 -37.41 7.55 -26.80
C LYS A 489 -37.77 6.27 -26.06
N THR A 490 -37.01 5.93 -25.02
CA THR A 490 -37.24 4.73 -24.19
C THR A 490 -38.51 4.85 -23.33
N ALA A 491 -38.88 6.07 -22.93
CA ALA A 491 -40.16 6.35 -22.26
C ALA A 491 -41.37 6.09 -23.17
N VAL A 492 -41.21 6.19 -24.49
CA VAL A 492 -42.27 5.89 -25.47
C VAL A 492 -42.24 4.43 -25.90
N ASN A 493 -41.04 3.87 -26.07
CA ASN A 493 -40.82 2.49 -26.47
C ASN A 493 -39.74 1.85 -25.59
N SER A 494 -40.15 0.98 -24.66
CA SER A 494 -39.21 0.29 -23.76
C SER A 494 -38.25 -0.66 -24.50
N ASP A 495 -38.52 -1.02 -25.75
CA ASP A 495 -37.65 -1.85 -26.59
C ASP A 495 -36.80 -1.00 -27.56
N TYR A 496 -36.70 0.31 -27.34
CA TYR A 496 -35.90 1.17 -28.22
C TYR A 496 -34.42 0.80 -28.13
N VAL A 497 -33.79 0.66 -29.30
CA VAL A 497 -32.34 0.42 -29.41
C VAL A 497 -31.64 1.62 -30.02
N LEU A 498 -30.44 1.92 -29.54
CA LEU A 498 -29.61 3.00 -30.09
C LEU A 498 -29.37 2.77 -31.59
N THR A 499 -29.60 3.81 -32.39
CA THR A 499 -29.41 3.79 -33.84
C THR A 499 -28.21 4.66 -34.26
N VAL A 500 -27.68 4.43 -35.48
CA VAL A 500 -26.64 5.29 -36.06
C VAL A 500 -27.13 6.74 -36.18
N ALA A 501 -28.43 6.95 -36.47
CA ALA A 501 -29.00 8.30 -36.55
C ALA A 501 -28.93 9.04 -35.21
N ASP A 502 -29.10 8.33 -34.09
CA ASP A 502 -28.98 8.91 -32.75
C ASP A 502 -27.55 9.34 -32.45
N ILE A 503 -26.58 8.50 -32.84
CA ILE A 503 -25.15 8.80 -32.70
C ILE A 503 -24.80 10.05 -33.52
N LEU A 504 -25.20 10.10 -34.78
CA LEU A 504 -24.91 11.24 -35.66
C LEU A 504 -25.59 12.53 -35.18
N ALA A 505 -26.82 12.45 -34.68
CA ALA A 505 -27.51 13.61 -34.11
C ALA A 505 -26.80 14.11 -32.84
N TRP A 506 -26.32 13.20 -31.99
CA TRP A 506 -25.52 13.56 -30.83
C TRP A 506 -24.18 14.19 -31.24
N GLU A 507 -23.51 13.67 -32.26
CA GLU A 507 -22.25 14.21 -32.78
C GLU A 507 -22.41 15.58 -33.46
N GLU A 508 -23.57 15.86 -34.06
CA GLU A 508 -23.89 17.17 -34.60
C GLU A 508 -23.93 18.25 -33.50
N GLU A 509 -24.43 17.88 -32.31
CA GLU A 509 -24.56 18.80 -31.17
C GLU A 509 -23.27 18.91 -30.34
N TYR A 510 -22.60 17.77 -30.08
CA TYR A 510 -21.50 17.67 -29.11
C TYR A 510 -20.14 17.39 -29.76
N GLY A 511 -20.08 17.23 -31.08
CA GLY A 511 -18.88 16.85 -31.83
C GLY A 511 -18.65 15.34 -31.88
N GLU A 512 -17.79 14.91 -32.80
CA GLU A 512 -17.50 13.50 -33.06
C GLU A 512 -17.01 12.75 -31.80
N ILE A 513 -17.50 11.53 -31.59
CA ILE A 513 -17.09 10.66 -30.49
C ILE A 513 -15.58 10.39 -30.64
N THR A 514 -14.83 10.70 -29.58
CA THR A 514 -13.38 10.53 -29.59
C THR A 514 -13.03 9.05 -29.51
N ALA A 515 -12.04 8.62 -30.30
CA ALA A 515 -11.52 7.26 -30.23
C ALA A 515 -11.07 6.88 -28.82
N GLU A 516 -11.14 5.59 -28.51
CA GLU A 516 -10.78 5.04 -27.20
C GLU A 516 -11.63 5.57 -26.03
N SER A 517 -12.79 6.17 -26.31
CA SER A 517 -13.77 6.51 -25.27
C SER A 517 -14.77 5.37 -25.01
N VAL A 518 -15.39 5.39 -23.84
CA VAL A 518 -16.58 4.58 -23.53
C VAL A 518 -17.83 5.37 -23.91
N VAL A 519 -18.72 4.75 -24.67
CA VAL A 519 -20.04 5.32 -24.96
C VAL A 519 -21.02 4.80 -23.93
N ILE A 520 -21.49 5.68 -23.06
CA ILE A 520 -22.54 5.39 -22.09
C ILE A 520 -23.89 5.74 -22.73
N LEU A 521 -24.80 4.77 -22.77
CA LEU A 521 -26.17 4.98 -23.19
C LEU A 521 -27.03 5.22 -21.95
N TYR A 522 -27.57 6.44 -21.83
CA TYR A 522 -28.46 6.78 -20.73
C TYR A 522 -29.92 6.61 -21.17
N THR A 523 -30.56 5.57 -20.63
CA THR A 523 -31.90 5.16 -21.04
C THR A 523 -32.99 5.56 -20.03
N GLY A 524 -32.60 5.93 -18.81
CA GLY A 524 -33.53 6.23 -17.70
C GLY A 524 -33.91 5.00 -16.89
N TRP A 525 -33.42 3.82 -17.27
CA TRP A 525 -33.77 2.56 -16.64
C TRP A 525 -33.25 2.42 -15.19
N GLN A 526 -32.21 3.19 -14.83
CA GLN A 526 -31.72 3.28 -13.44
C GLN A 526 -32.83 3.60 -12.43
N GLU A 527 -33.90 4.30 -12.84
CA GLU A 527 -35.01 4.68 -11.95
C GLU A 527 -35.84 3.47 -11.50
N LYS A 528 -35.76 2.35 -12.23
CA LYS A 528 -36.50 1.11 -11.95
C LYS A 528 -35.75 0.16 -11.03
N TRP A 529 -34.51 0.47 -10.63
CA TRP A 529 -33.63 -0.44 -9.88
C TRP A 529 -34.26 -1.05 -8.63
N CYS A 530 -35.05 -0.28 -7.89
CA CYS A 530 -35.67 -0.71 -6.63
C CYS A 530 -36.94 -1.56 -6.84
N ASP A 531 -37.42 -1.74 -8.07
CA ASP A 531 -38.59 -2.54 -8.44
C ASP A 531 -38.17 -3.59 -9.46
N LYS A 532 -37.93 -4.82 -9.00
CA LYS A 532 -37.41 -5.93 -9.83
C LYS A 532 -38.34 -6.23 -11.02
N ASP A 533 -39.65 -6.19 -10.80
CA ASP A 533 -40.63 -6.50 -11.84
C ASP A 533 -40.62 -5.40 -12.91
N ALA A 534 -40.55 -4.13 -12.49
CA ALA A 534 -40.43 -3.01 -13.42
C ALA A 534 -39.06 -2.98 -14.13
N PHE A 535 -37.98 -3.41 -13.46
CA PHE A 535 -36.63 -3.43 -14.01
C PHE A 535 -36.47 -4.48 -15.12
N PHE A 536 -37.01 -5.69 -14.92
CA PHE A 536 -37.03 -6.71 -15.96
C PHE A 536 -38.15 -6.49 -16.99
N ASN A 537 -39.22 -5.81 -16.57
CA ASN A 537 -40.38 -5.45 -17.39
C ASN A 537 -40.86 -6.65 -18.22
N GLN A 538 -41.06 -7.77 -17.55
CA GLN A 538 -41.41 -9.03 -18.18
C GLN A 538 -42.89 -9.04 -18.58
N ASP A 539 -43.19 -9.43 -19.82
CA ASP A 539 -44.57 -9.60 -20.29
C ASP A 539 -45.19 -10.92 -19.79
N ALA A 540 -46.45 -11.16 -20.13
CA ALA A 540 -47.17 -12.36 -19.70
C ALA A 540 -46.60 -13.66 -20.30
N GLU A 541 -45.89 -13.54 -21.42
CA GLU A 541 -45.25 -14.61 -22.16
C GLU A 541 -43.83 -14.92 -21.66
N GLY A 542 -43.29 -14.08 -20.77
CA GLY A 542 -41.97 -14.23 -20.15
C GLY A 542 -40.84 -13.48 -20.89
N SER A 543 -41.17 -12.68 -21.92
CA SER A 543 -40.22 -11.85 -22.66
C SER A 543 -39.85 -10.60 -21.87
N LEU A 544 -38.60 -10.18 -21.94
CA LEU A 544 -38.08 -9.01 -21.21
C LEU A 544 -38.13 -7.77 -22.10
N HIS A 545 -38.50 -6.62 -21.54
CA HIS A 545 -38.67 -5.38 -22.30
C HIS A 545 -37.86 -4.23 -21.70
N PHE A 546 -36.61 -4.09 -22.13
CA PHE A 546 -35.75 -2.98 -21.77
C PHE A 546 -34.85 -2.56 -22.94
N PRO A 547 -34.45 -1.27 -23.01
CA PRO A 547 -33.72 -0.73 -24.14
C PRO A 547 -32.28 -1.26 -24.19
N GLY A 548 -31.59 -1.00 -25.29
CA GLY A 548 -30.20 -1.45 -25.46
C GLY A 548 -29.48 -0.79 -26.62
N PHE A 549 -28.30 -1.28 -26.94
CA PHE A 549 -27.57 -0.87 -28.13
C PHE A 549 -28.08 -1.62 -29.37
N GLY A 550 -28.26 -0.92 -30.49
CA GLY A 550 -28.56 -1.56 -31.78
C GLY A 550 -27.30 -2.12 -32.43
N SER A 551 -27.40 -3.26 -33.12
CA SER A 551 -26.23 -3.92 -33.74
C SER A 551 -25.50 -3.02 -34.75
N ASP A 552 -26.23 -2.35 -35.65
CA ASP A 552 -25.65 -1.44 -36.64
C ASP A 552 -24.95 -0.24 -35.97
N ALA A 553 -25.54 0.29 -34.90
CA ALA A 553 -24.97 1.38 -34.11
C ALA A 553 -23.67 0.94 -33.41
N THR A 554 -23.67 -0.25 -32.79
CA THR A 554 -22.47 -0.80 -32.15
C THR A 554 -21.36 -1.06 -33.16
N GLN A 555 -21.67 -1.64 -34.33
CA GLN A 555 -20.68 -1.84 -35.40
C GLN A 555 -20.09 -0.51 -35.87
N PHE A 556 -20.94 0.51 -36.05
CA PHE A 556 -20.48 1.86 -36.40
C PHE A 556 -19.54 2.43 -35.33
N LEU A 557 -19.89 2.35 -34.04
CA LEU A 557 -19.02 2.82 -32.95
C LEU A 557 -17.69 2.07 -32.90
N LEU A 558 -17.68 0.76 -33.10
CA LEU A 558 -16.48 -0.06 -33.06
C LEU A 558 -15.55 0.17 -34.26
N ASN A 559 -16.13 0.32 -35.47
CA ASN A 559 -15.37 0.37 -36.72
C ASN A 559 -14.98 1.80 -37.11
N GLU A 560 -15.93 2.74 -36.98
CA GLU A 560 -15.77 4.11 -37.46
C GLU A 560 -15.34 5.08 -36.35
N ARG A 561 -15.62 4.76 -35.08
CA ARG A 561 -15.21 5.59 -33.92
C ARG A 561 -14.14 4.95 -33.03
N GLN A 562 -13.88 3.66 -33.19
CA GLN A 562 -12.84 2.93 -32.47
C GLN A 562 -12.96 3.09 -30.94
N ILE A 563 -14.18 2.99 -30.43
CA ILE A 563 -14.47 3.12 -29.00
C ILE A 563 -13.74 2.05 -28.17
N ALA A 564 -13.41 2.39 -26.92
CA ALA A 564 -12.83 1.47 -25.95
C ALA A 564 -13.88 0.54 -25.32
N GLY A 565 -15.15 0.91 -25.36
CA GLY A 565 -16.22 0.10 -24.81
C GLY A 565 -17.58 0.82 -24.73
N VAL A 566 -18.53 0.14 -24.11
CA VAL A 566 -19.92 0.60 -23.93
C VAL A 566 -20.34 0.51 -22.46
N GLY A 567 -21.30 1.36 -22.06
CA GLY A 567 -21.93 1.32 -20.75
C GLY A 567 -23.43 1.62 -20.82
N ILE A 568 -24.23 1.07 -19.91
CA ILE A 568 -25.69 1.28 -19.89
C ILE A 568 -26.29 1.16 -18.48
N ASP A 569 -27.47 1.74 -18.25
CA ASP A 569 -28.26 1.65 -17.01
C ASP A 569 -29.32 0.53 -16.97
N THR A 570 -29.34 -0.34 -17.98
CA THR A 570 -30.20 -1.54 -18.04
C THR A 570 -29.46 -2.79 -17.54
N HIS A 571 -30.18 -3.92 -17.46
CA HIS A 571 -29.60 -5.19 -17.03
C HIS A 571 -28.42 -5.61 -17.90
N GLY A 572 -28.54 -5.45 -19.22
CA GLY A 572 -27.46 -5.69 -20.18
C GLY A 572 -27.36 -4.61 -21.26
N VAL A 573 -26.22 -4.54 -21.97
CA VAL A 573 -26.06 -3.66 -23.15
C VAL A 573 -26.87 -4.13 -24.35
N ASP A 574 -27.27 -5.40 -24.34
CA ASP A 574 -28.27 -5.98 -25.22
C ASP A 574 -29.67 -5.53 -24.79
N SER A 575 -30.58 -5.31 -25.75
CA SER A 575 -32.00 -5.07 -25.40
C SER A 575 -32.63 -6.32 -24.79
N GLY A 576 -33.69 -6.17 -24.00
CA GLY A 576 -34.41 -7.30 -23.39
C GLY A 576 -34.98 -8.32 -24.39
N GLN A 577 -35.16 -7.90 -25.65
CA GLN A 577 -35.59 -8.75 -26.75
C GLN A 577 -34.46 -9.59 -27.37
N ASP A 578 -33.18 -9.29 -27.08
CA ASP A 578 -32.05 -10.04 -27.60
C ASP A 578 -31.60 -11.12 -26.60
N THR A 579 -32.00 -12.36 -26.90
CA THR A 579 -31.64 -13.55 -26.11
C THR A 579 -30.32 -14.19 -26.53
N THR A 580 -29.63 -13.63 -27.53
CA THR A 580 -28.39 -14.16 -28.11
C THR A 580 -27.13 -13.41 -27.66
N PHE A 581 -27.32 -12.30 -26.94
CA PHE A 581 -26.26 -11.42 -26.42
C PHE A 581 -25.39 -10.85 -27.56
N THR A 582 -26.02 -10.34 -28.61
CA THR A 582 -25.35 -9.91 -29.85
C THR A 582 -24.30 -8.84 -29.58
N ILE A 583 -24.65 -7.83 -28.79
CA ILE A 583 -23.82 -6.68 -28.48
C ILE A 583 -22.65 -7.09 -27.59
N ASN A 584 -22.93 -7.85 -26.53
CA ASN A 584 -21.90 -8.40 -25.67
C ASN A 584 -20.87 -9.21 -26.48
N ARG A 585 -21.33 -10.13 -27.34
CA ARG A 585 -20.48 -10.93 -28.22
C ARG A 585 -19.62 -10.08 -29.14
N LEU A 586 -20.23 -9.06 -29.77
CA LEU A 586 -19.58 -8.18 -30.74
C LEU A 586 -18.52 -7.29 -30.10
N VAL A 587 -18.83 -6.64 -28.96
CA VAL A 587 -17.88 -5.75 -28.28
C VAL A 587 -16.70 -6.54 -27.73
N LEU A 588 -16.99 -7.72 -27.15
CA LEU A 588 -16.03 -8.57 -26.45
C LEU A 588 -15.25 -9.55 -27.35
N GLU A 589 -15.34 -9.43 -28.68
CA GLU A 589 -14.38 -10.07 -29.59
C GLU A 589 -12.93 -9.62 -29.32
N LYS A 590 -12.78 -8.43 -28.70
CA LYS A 590 -11.53 -7.89 -28.17
C LYS A 590 -11.74 -7.55 -26.68
N PRO A 591 -10.68 -7.43 -25.87
CA PRO A 591 -10.80 -7.07 -24.45
C PRO A 591 -11.18 -5.58 -24.27
N ARG A 592 -12.42 -5.24 -24.66
CA ARG A 592 -13.05 -3.93 -24.51
C ARG A 592 -13.90 -3.88 -23.25
N LEU A 593 -14.32 -2.68 -22.86
CA LEU A 593 -15.15 -2.47 -21.68
C LEU A 593 -16.63 -2.65 -22.01
N VAL A 594 -17.35 -3.42 -21.20
CA VAL A 594 -18.81 -3.53 -21.25
C VAL A 594 -19.31 -3.38 -19.82
N LEU A 595 -19.96 -2.25 -19.54
CA LEU A 595 -20.48 -1.90 -18.21
C LEU A 595 -22.00 -1.98 -18.22
N GLU A 596 -22.56 -2.71 -17.28
CA GLU A 596 -24.00 -2.94 -17.19
C GLU A 596 -24.52 -2.53 -15.81
N ASN A 597 -25.80 -2.19 -15.73
CA ASN A 597 -26.45 -1.70 -14.51
C ASN A 597 -25.74 -0.46 -13.92
N LEU A 598 -25.37 0.53 -14.75
CA LEU A 598 -24.86 1.80 -14.25
C LEU A 598 -25.99 2.65 -13.61
N THR A 599 -25.62 3.55 -12.71
CA THR A 599 -26.55 4.48 -12.05
C THR A 599 -26.02 5.91 -12.06
N ASN A 600 -26.83 6.87 -11.61
CA ASN A 600 -26.49 8.29 -11.53
C ASN A 600 -26.04 8.90 -12.88
N LEU A 601 -26.50 8.35 -14.00
CA LEU A 601 -26.16 8.82 -15.34
C LEU A 601 -26.73 10.21 -15.62
N ASP A 602 -27.81 10.60 -14.93
CA ASP A 602 -28.37 11.96 -14.92
C ASP A 602 -27.40 13.04 -14.47
N GLN A 603 -26.34 12.66 -13.75
CA GLN A 603 -25.35 13.58 -13.21
C GLN A 603 -24.15 13.77 -14.14
N LEU A 604 -24.07 13.03 -15.24
CA LEU A 604 -22.95 13.09 -16.17
C LEU A 604 -23.18 14.14 -17.25
N PRO A 605 -22.16 14.93 -17.62
CA PRO A 605 -22.23 15.76 -18.81
C PRO A 605 -22.19 14.87 -20.07
N PRO A 606 -22.70 15.36 -21.22
CA PRO A 606 -22.58 14.63 -22.49
C PRO A 606 -21.12 14.29 -22.84
N ARG A 607 -20.16 15.15 -22.47
CA ARG A 607 -18.73 14.96 -22.74
C ARG A 607 -17.84 15.41 -21.59
N GLY A 608 -16.61 14.92 -21.59
CA GLY A 608 -15.54 15.36 -20.69
C GLY A 608 -15.44 14.57 -19.39
N ALA A 609 -16.36 13.62 -19.15
CA ALA A 609 -16.25 12.70 -18.04
C ALA A 609 -15.09 11.71 -18.26
N MET A 610 -14.39 11.37 -17.19
CA MET A 610 -13.42 10.26 -17.16
C MET A 610 -13.90 9.23 -16.16
N LEU A 611 -13.89 7.95 -16.56
CA LEU A 611 -14.26 6.83 -15.71
C LEU A 611 -13.01 6.25 -15.05
N ALA A 612 -13.12 5.89 -13.77
CA ALA A 612 -12.22 4.97 -13.10
C ALA A 612 -13.03 3.72 -12.71
N ILE A 613 -12.66 2.58 -13.30
CA ILE A 613 -13.39 1.32 -13.24
C ILE A 613 -12.59 0.34 -12.38
N ALA A 614 -13.15 -0.12 -11.26
CA ALA A 614 -12.45 -0.91 -10.25
C ALA A 614 -13.14 -2.28 -10.03
N PRO A 615 -12.88 -3.27 -10.89
CA PRO A 615 -13.46 -4.61 -10.74
C PRO A 615 -12.75 -5.38 -9.62
N LEU A 616 -13.45 -6.34 -9.02
CA LEU A 616 -12.75 -7.40 -8.27
C LEU A 616 -11.88 -8.20 -9.25
N LEU A 617 -10.60 -8.39 -8.92
CA LEU A 617 -9.68 -9.16 -9.76
C LEU A 617 -9.94 -10.66 -9.58
N LEU A 618 -10.94 -11.17 -10.30
CA LEU A 618 -11.31 -12.58 -10.30
C LEU A 618 -10.45 -13.33 -11.32
N GLN A 619 -9.60 -14.24 -10.83
CA GLN A 619 -8.70 -15.03 -11.67
C GLN A 619 -9.50 -15.81 -12.71
N ASN A 620 -9.27 -15.52 -14.00
CA ASN A 620 -9.99 -16.11 -15.13
C ASN A 620 -11.53 -15.93 -15.04
N GLY A 621 -11.98 -14.85 -14.40
CA GLY A 621 -13.40 -14.50 -14.28
C GLY A 621 -14.02 -14.14 -15.64
N SER A 622 -15.28 -14.54 -15.82
CA SER A 622 -16.13 -14.17 -16.96
C SER A 622 -16.55 -12.70 -16.92
N GLY A 623 -16.68 -12.15 -15.72
CA GLY A 623 -16.84 -10.73 -15.47
C GLY A 623 -16.47 -10.40 -14.04
N SER A 624 -16.96 -9.28 -13.53
CA SER A 624 -16.79 -8.91 -12.13
C SER A 624 -17.78 -7.83 -11.71
N PRO A 625 -18.35 -7.89 -10.48
CA PRO A 625 -18.96 -6.73 -9.86
C PRO A 625 -17.94 -5.59 -9.78
N VAL A 626 -18.36 -4.37 -10.08
CA VAL A 626 -17.43 -3.26 -10.33
C VAL A 626 -17.86 -1.97 -9.65
N GLY A 627 -16.89 -1.32 -9.01
CA GLY A 627 -17.03 0.07 -8.60
C GLY A 627 -16.66 0.98 -9.77
N VAL A 628 -17.57 1.87 -10.17
CA VAL A 628 -17.33 2.85 -11.25
C VAL A 628 -17.43 4.25 -10.66
N LEU A 629 -16.37 5.04 -10.83
CA LEU A 629 -16.35 6.46 -10.49
C LEU A 629 -16.28 7.29 -11.77
N ALA A 630 -17.08 8.32 -11.88
CA ALA A 630 -16.96 9.35 -12.91
C ALA A 630 -16.37 10.63 -12.32
N LEU A 631 -15.28 11.09 -12.92
CA LEU A 631 -14.63 12.36 -12.65
C LEU A 631 -15.14 13.34 -13.69
N VAL A 632 -15.92 14.33 -13.26
CA VAL A 632 -16.55 15.30 -14.16
C VAL A 632 -15.90 16.68 -14.03
N PRO A 633 -15.69 17.40 -15.16
CA PRO A 633 -14.96 18.66 -15.21
C PRO A 633 -15.57 19.77 -14.34
#